data_AF-A0A392PHF6-F1
#
_entry.id   AF-A0A392PHF6-F1
#
_cell.length_a   1.000
_cell.length_b   1.000
_cell.length_c   1.000
_cell.angle_alpha   90.00
_cell.angle_beta   90.00
_cell.angle_gamma   90.00
#
_symmetry.space_group_name_H-M   'P 1'
#
loop_
_entity.id
_entity.type
_entity.pdbx_description
1 polymer ?
#
loop_
_entity_poly.entity_id
_entity_poly.type
_entity_poly.pdbx_seq_one_letter_code
_entity_poly.pdbx_strand_id
1 'polypeptide(L)' 'MVSKEEYIPRPHPFGPTVCKAPCYLGTLKLPKIELYNGTTDPEEHLAKFRALMLLNGIEDQIQCRVFACTLTGPAIR' A
#
# COMPACT_ATOMS: atom_id res chain seq x y z
N MET A 1 -26.07 -29.91 -8.40
CA MET A 1 -25.06 -29.06 -9.06
C MET A 1 -24.66 -28.00 -8.05
N VAL A 2 -23.55 -28.22 -7.33
CA VAL A 2 -23.05 -27.23 -6.37
C VAL A 2 -22.42 -26.10 -7.18
N SER A 3 -22.99 -24.90 -7.08
CA SER A 3 -22.40 -23.68 -7.57
C SER A 3 -21.00 -23.58 -7.00
N LYS A 4 -19.98 -23.58 -7.86
CA LYS A 4 -18.62 -23.25 -7.42
C LYS A 4 -18.68 -21.80 -6.97
N GLU A 5 -18.82 -21.61 -5.66
CA GLU A 5 -18.54 -20.34 -5.01
C GLU A 5 -17.19 -19.89 -5.56
N GLU A 6 -17.20 -18.84 -6.36
CA GLU A 6 -16.02 -18.33 -7.03
C GLU A 6 -15.11 -17.80 -5.94
N TYR A 7 -14.13 -18.61 -5.54
CA TYR A 7 -13.14 -18.25 -4.55
C TYR A 7 -12.37 -17.06 -5.10
N ILE A 8 -12.77 -15.85 -4.71
CA ILE A 8 -12.02 -14.62 -5.00
C ILE A 8 -10.82 -14.66 -4.06
N PRO A 9 -9.61 -15.00 -4.55
CA PRO A 9 -8.44 -15.04 -3.70
C PRO A 9 -8.23 -13.61 -3.21
N ARG A 10 -8.11 -13.41 -1.89
CA ARG A 10 -7.71 -12.11 -1.37
C ARG A 10 -6.41 -11.74 -2.10
N PRO A 11 -6.35 -10.56 -2.74
CA PRO A 11 -5.20 -10.18 -3.55
C PRO A 11 -3.95 -10.24 -2.67
N HIS A 12 -3.04 -11.14 -3.02
CA HIS A 12 -1.78 -11.28 -2.29
C HIS A 12 -0.99 -9.97 -2.48
N PRO A 13 -0.49 -9.34 -1.41
CA PRO A 13 0.16 -8.03 -1.50
C PRO A 13 1.41 -8.02 -2.41
N PHE A 14 1.96 -9.19 -2.70
CA PHE A 14 3.07 -9.40 -3.65
C PHE A 14 2.69 -10.29 -4.85
N GLY A 15 1.39 -10.42 -5.14
CA GLY A 15 0.90 -11.26 -6.24
C GLY A 15 1.18 -10.66 -7.62
N PRO A 16 1.13 -11.46 -8.69
CA PRO A 16 1.42 -10.99 -10.06
C PRO A 16 0.56 -9.80 -10.49
N THR A 17 -0.71 -9.75 -10.04
CA THR A 17 -1.64 -8.65 -10.31
C THR A 17 -1.12 -7.32 -9.75
N VAL A 18 -0.67 -7.32 -8.49
CA VAL A 18 -0.13 -6.14 -7.80
C VAL A 18 1.21 -5.69 -8.40
N CYS A 19 2.07 -6.66 -8.75
CA CYS A 19 3.37 -6.36 -9.36
C CYS A 19 3.25 -5.81 -10.79
N LYS A 20 2.27 -6.29 -11.57
CA LYS A 20 2.03 -5.88 -12.98
C LYS A 20 1.11 -4.66 -13.12
N ALA A 21 0.43 -4.25 -12.05
CA ALA A 21 -0.40 -3.05 -12.06
C ALA A 21 0.44 -1.85 -12.54
N PRO A 22 -0.05 -1.08 -13.53
CA PRO A 22 0.61 0.14 -13.96
C PRO A 22 0.79 1.03 -12.75
N CYS A 23 2.04 1.28 -12.39
CA CYS A 23 2.32 2.15 -11.27
C CYS A 23 2.65 3.52 -11.82
N TYR A 24 1.66 4.40 -11.77
CA TYR A 24 1.82 5.81 -12.10
C TYR A 24 2.63 6.56 -11.02
N LEU A 25 3.45 5.86 -10.21
CA LEU A 25 4.30 6.42 -9.15
C LEU A 25 5.15 7.61 -9.62
N GLY A 26 5.55 7.65 -10.90
CA GLY A 26 6.29 8.78 -11.49
C GLY A 26 5.46 10.06 -11.73
N THR A 27 4.12 9.94 -11.82
CA THR A 27 3.18 11.07 -11.97
C THR A 27 2.29 11.26 -10.74
N LEU A 28 2.22 10.25 -9.86
CA LEU A 28 1.53 10.33 -8.59
C LEU A 28 2.22 11.39 -7.75
N LYS A 29 1.47 12.42 -7.36
CA LYS A 29 1.90 13.26 -6.24
C LYS A 29 1.86 12.38 -5.01
N LEU A 30 2.99 11.76 -4.67
CA LEU A 30 3.15 11.02 -3.43
C LEU A 30 2.66 11.93 -2.29
N PRO A 31 1.72 11.45 -1.46
CA PRO A 31 1.30 12.25 -0.34
C PRO A 31 2.51 12.56 0.53
N LYS A 32 2.60 13.81 0.98
CA LYS A 32 3.61 14.24 1.94
C LYS A 32 3.30 13.58 3.28
N ILE A 33 3.85 12.39 3.48
CA ILE A 33 3.87 11.66 4.75
C ILE A 33 5.30 11.66 5.28
N GLU A 34 5.45 11.76 6.59
CA GLU A 34 6.75 11.59 7.23
C GLU A 34 7.23 10.14 7.08
N LEU A 35 8.53 9.98 6.89
CA LEU A 35 9.11 8.65 6.75
C LEU A 35 9.14 7.95 8.12
N TYR A 36 8.73 6.70 8.13
CA TYR A 36 8.72 5.86 9.33
C TYR A 36 10.04 5.15 9.52
N ASN A 37 10.74 5.47 10.59
CA ASN A 37 12.04 4.90 10.93
C ASN A 37 11.96 3.71 11.93
N GLY A 38 10.76 3.37 12.40
CA GLY A 38 10.58 2.33 13.42
C GLY A 38 10.60 2.81 14.87
N THR A 39 10.73 4.11 15.13
CA THR A 39 10.81 4.65 16.51
C THR A 39 9.52 5.27 17.01
N THR A 40 8.61 5.63 16.10
CA THR A 40 7.28 6.17 16.44
C THR A 40 6.23 5.06 16.45
N ASP A 41 5.00 5.39 16.87
CA ASP A 41 3.90 4.44 16.92
C ASP A 41 3.56 3.89 15.52
N PRO A 42 3.66 2.57 15.28
CA PRO A 42 3.35 1.97 13.99
C PRO A 42 1.87 2.13 13.59
N GLU A 43 0.94 2.13 14.55
CA GLU A 43 -0.50 2.26 14.27
C GLU A 43 -0.84 3.67 13.80
N GLU A 44 -0.29 4.70 14.45
CA GLU A 44 -0.42 6.09 14.05
C GLU A 44 0.11 6.31 12.62
N HIS A 45 1.29 5.75 12.29
CA HIS A 45 1.83 5.83 10.93
C HIS A 45 0.91 5.19 9.90
N LEU A 46 0.39 3.99 10.19
CA LEU A 46 -0.52 3.27 9.29
C LEU A 46 -1.85 4.02 9.11
N ALA A 47 -2.40 4.61 10.17
CA ALA A 47 -3.62 5.40 10.11
C ALA A 47 -3.44 6.65 9.23
N LYS A 48 -2.35 7.40 9.42
CA LYS A 48 -1.98 8.56 8.60
C LYS A 48 -1.81 8.15 7.13
N PHE A 49 -1.11 7.05 6.89
CA PHE A 49 -0.92 6.50 5.54
C PHE A 49 -2.25 6.21 4.85
N ARG A 50 -3.16 5.47 5.51
CA ARG A 50 -4.48 5.12 4.95
C ARG A 50 -5.32 6.35 4.64
N ALA A 51 -5.34 7.33 5.55
CA ALA A 51 -6.06 8.60 5.33
C ALA A 51 -5.54 9.34 4.09
N LEU A 52 -4.23 9.37 3.90
CA LEU A 52 -3.60 10.01 2.75
C LEU A 52 -3.85 9.24 1.44
N MET A 53 -3.85 7.91 1.47
CA MET A 53 -4.19 7.10 0.29
C MET A 53 -5.65 7.34 -0.14
N LEU A 54 -6.57 7.39 0.82
CA LEU A 54 -7.99 7.68 0.58
C LEU A 54 -8.18 9.07 -0.02
N LEU A 55 -7.51 10.10 0.54
CA LEU A 55 -7.61 11.47 0.06
C LEU A 55 -7.08 11.65 -1.37
N ASN A 56 -6.05 10.88 -1.75
CA ASN A 56 -5.45 10.94 -3.08
C ASN A 56 -6.10 9.98 -4.08
N GLY A 57 -7.10 9.20 -3.67
CA GLY A 57 -7.80 8.24 -4.54
C GLY A 57 -6.90 7.11 -5.04
N ILE A 58 -5.92 6.68 -4.23
CA ILE A 58 -4.94 5.67 -4.63
C ILE A 58 -5.54 4.27 -4.42
N GLU A 59 -5.56 3.46 -5.48
CA GLU A 59 -6.05 2.07 -5.44
C GLU A 59 -5.21 1.19 -4.52
N ASP A 60 -5.86 0.26 -3.80
CA ASP A 60 -5.25 -0.64 -2.80
C ASP A 60 -3.98 -1.35 -3.28
N GLN A 61 -3.94 -1.78 -4.55
CA GLN A 61 -2.77 -2.44 -5.13
C GLN A 61 -1.54 -1.52 -5.19
N ILE A 62 -1.76 -0.21 -5.40
CA ILE A 62 -0.72 0.81 -5.44
C ILE A 62 -0.34 1.21 -4.01
N GLN A 63 -1.30 1.21 -3.07
CA GLN A 63 -1.03 1.55 -1.67
C GLN A 63 0.07 0.66 -1.07
N CYS A 64 0.06 -0.65 -1.31
CA CYS A 64 1.13 -1.54 -0.81
C CYS A 64 2.52 -1.11 -1.29
N ARG A 65 2.65 -0.71 -2.55
CA ARG A 65 3.91 -0.27 -3.14
C ARG A 65 4.34 1.10 -2.61
N VAL A 66 3.39 2.01 -2.46
CA VAL A 66 3.63 3.36 -1.91
C VAL A 66 4.00 3.29 -0.43
N PHE A 67 3.41 2.37 0.34
CA PHE A 67 3.72 2.17 1.75
C PHE A 67 5.21 1.88 1.97
N ALA A 68 5.79 1.00 1.14
CA ALA A 68 7.23 0.71 1.19
C ALA A 68 8.10 1.96 0.98
N CYS A 69 7.65 2.94 0.17
CA CYS A 69 8.35 4.21 -0.02
C CYS A 69 8.28 5.14 1.20
N THR A 70 7.42 4.85 2.17
CA THR A 70 7.31 5.63 3.42
C THR A 70 8.23 5.12 4.52
N LEU A 71 8.92 4.00 4.31
CA LEU A 71 9.81 3.42 5.31
C LEU A 71 11.22 4.02 5.17
N THR A 72 11.90 4.20 6.30
CA THR A 72 13.30 4.65 6.36
C THR A 72 14.06 3.95 7.49
N GLY A 73 15.38 4.08 7.48
CA GLY A 73 16.24 3.59 8.55
C GLY A 73 16.01 2.10 8.88
N PRO A 74 15.93 1.72 10.18
CA PRO A 74 15.71 0.34 10.61
C PRO A 74 14.42 -0.30 10.07
N ALA A 75 13.38 0.48 9.77
CA ALA A 75 12.09 -0.04 9.31
C ALA A 75 12.10 -0.53 7.85
N ILE A 76 13.17 -0.29 7.08
CA ILE A 76 13.34 -0.82 5.72
C ILE A 76 13.76 -2.30 5.73
N ARG A 77 14.43 -2.75 6.79
CA ARG A 77 15.13 -4.04 6.83
C ARG A 77 14.24 -5.24 7.13
#